data_AF-A0A562PUY9-F1
#
_entry.id   AF-A0A562PUY9-F1
#
_cell.length_a   1.000
_cell.length_b   1.000
_cell.length_c   1.000
_cell.angle_alpha   90.00
_cell.angle_beta   90.00
_cell.angle_gamma   90.00
#
_symmetry.space_group_name_H-M   'P 1'
#
loop_
_entity.id
_entity.type
_entity.pdbx_description
1 polymer ?
#
loop_
_entity_poly.entity_id
_entity_poly.type
_entity_poly.pdbx_seq_one_letter_code
_entity_poly.pdbx_strand_id
1 'polypeptide(L)'
;MTILVVADYITEGQAHTGVAPSILSTVAAAQKIGGDIHVLVAGTGVATVAEAAAKIAGVSKVLVADNAAYAHQLPENIAPLIVELASGYSHVLAAATANGKNIMPRVAAQLDVDQISEIISVESADTFKRLIYAGNAIATV
;
A
#
# COMPACT_ATOMS: atom_id res chain seq x y z
N MET A 1 1.63 6.99 15.97
CA MET A 1 0.73 6.71 14.82
C MET A 1 1.62 6.31 13.67
N THR A 2 1.46 5.10 13.16
CA THR A 2 2.34 4.54 12.13
C THR A 2 1.49 3.99 11.00
N ILE A 3 1.93 4.21 9.78
CA ILE A 3 1.23 3.90 8.54
C ILE A 3 2.03 2.84 7.78
N LEU A 4 1.36 1.78 7.35
CA LEU A 4 1.93 0.78 6.45
C LEU A 4 1.52 1.12 5.01
N VAL A 5 2.50 1.31 4.13
CA VAL A 5 2.29 1.47 2.68
C VAL A 5 2.75 0.20 1.98
N VAL A 6 1.85 -0.48 1.27
CA VAL A 6 2.17 -1.67 0.46
C VAL A 6 2.74 -1.22 -0.87
N ALA A 7 3.94 -1.72 -1.21
CA ALA A 7 4.67 -1.30 -2.39
C ALA A 7 4.20 -2.01 -3.67
N ASP A 8 3.87 -1.21 -4.69
CA ASP A 8 3.88 -1.63 -6.09
C ASP A 8 5.27 -1.38 -6.71
N TYR A 9 5.73 -2.28 -7.58
CA TYR A 9 7.02 -2.13 -8.24
C TYR A 9 6.98 -2.47 -9.72
N ILE A 10 7.93 -1.89 -10.46
CA ILE A 10 8.07 -2.07 -11.90
C ILE A 10 8.79 -3.40 -12.12
N THR A 11 8.22 -4.23 -12.99
CA THR A 11 8.80 -5.50 -13.40
C THR A 11 9.04 -5.49 -14.90
N GLU A 12 10.29 -5.73 -15.30
CA GLU A 12 10.69 -5.87 -16.70
C GLU A 12 11.21 -7.29 -16.92
N GLY A 13 10.43 -8.10 -17.63
CA GLY A 13 10.69 -9.53 -17.74
C GLY A 13 10.55 -10.22 -16.37
N GLN A 14 11.67 -10.71 -15.83
CA GLN A 14 11.74 -11.37 -14.52
C GLN A 14 12.38 -10.49 -13.43
N ALA A 15 12.84 -9.28 -13.77
CA ALA A 15 13.57 -8.42 -12.86
C ALA A 15 12.69 -7.26 -12.35
N HIS A 16 12.84 -6.92 -11.07
CA HIS A 16 12.19 -5.75 -10.48
C HIS A 16 13.15 -4.55 -10.57
N THR A 17 12.76 -3.53 -11.34
CA THR A 17 13.64 -2.42 -11.73
C THR A 17 13.53 -1.20 -10.81
N GLY A 18 12.53 -1.17 -9.93
CA GLY A 18 12.37 -0.13 -8.92
C GLY A 18 10.92 0.01 -8.44
N VAL A 19 10.67 1.03 -7.63
CA VAL A 19 9.32 1.37 -7.16
C VAL A 19 8.44 1.89 -8.30
N ALA A 20 7.16 1.51 -8.29
CA ALA A 20 6.20 2.10 -9.22
C ALA A 20 5.91 3.56 -8.83
N PRO A 21 5.65 4.46 -9.79
CA PRO A 21 5.32 5.86 -9.49
C PRO A 21 4.10 6.02 -8.57
N SER A 22 3.20 5.03 -8.57
CA SER A 22 2.02 5.00 -7.70
C SER A 22 2.37 5.03 -6.21
N ILE A 23 3.50 4.45 -5.79
CA ILE A 23 3.96 4.52 -4.39
C ILE A 23 4.18 5.96 -3.96
N LEU A 24 4.73 6.82 -4.83
CA LEU A 24 5.00 8.22 -4.48
C LEU A 24 3.70 8.96 -4.15
N SER A 25 2.64 8.69 -4.90
CA SER A 25 1.30 9.22 -4.62
C SER A 25 0.72 8.68 -3.31
N THR A 26 0.90 7.39 -3.03
CA THR A 26 0.43 6.77 -1.78
C THR A 26 1.20 7.28 -0.55
N VAL A 27 2.52 7.48 -0.66
CA VAL A 27 3.33 8.07 0.41
C VAL A 27 2.94 9.54 0.64
N ALA A 28 2.69 10.31 -0.42
CA ALA A 28 2.19 11.68 -0.28
C ALA A 28 0.82 11.73 0.41
N ALA A 29 -0.07 10.75 0.15
CA ALA A 29 -1.33 10.63 0.89
C ALA A 29 -1.10 10.25 2.36
N ALA A 30 -0.20 9.29 2.64
CA ALA A 30 0.18 8.91 4.00
C ALA A 30 0.76 10.09 4.80
N GLN A 31 1.56 10.95 4.17
CA GLN A 31 2.08 12.16 4.81
C GLN A 31 0.98 13.13 5.25
N LYS A 32 -0.15 13.19 4.52
CA LYS A 32 -1.31 14.01 4.89
C LYS A 32 -2.10 13.45 6.08
N ILE A 33 -2.11 12.12 6.25
CA ILE A 33 -2.67 11.46 7.45
C ILE A 33 -1.82 11.81 8.68
N GLY A 34 -0.49 11.82 8.50
CA GLY A 34 0.49 12.12 9.53
C GLY A 34 1.02 10.87 10.25
N GLY A 35 2.19 10.98 10.86
CA GLY A 35 2.87 9.87 11.53
C GLY A 35 3.99 9.23 10.70
N ASP A 36 4.54 8.13 11.24
CA ASP A 36 5.67 7.42 10.62
C ASP A 36 5.20 6.52 9.48
N ILE A 37 5.92 6.54 8.35
CA ILE A 37 5.56 5.77 7.15
C ILE A 37 6.54 4.61 6.99
N HIS A 38 6.02 3.39 7.14
CA HIS A 38 6.75 2.18 6.78
C HIS A 38 6.28 1.67 5.43
N VAL A 39 7.20 1.24 4.57
CA VAL A 39 6.88 0.63 3.27
C VAL A 39 7.13 -0.87 3.34
N LEU A 40 6.14 -1.69 2.98
CA LEU A 40 6.29 -3.13 2.79
C LEU A 40 6.59 -3.43 1.32
N VAL A 41 7.73 -4.05 1.07
CA VAL A 41 8.10 -4.62 -0.23
C VAL A 41 8.04 -6.14 -0.14
N ALA A 42 7.05 -6.75 -0.79
CA ALA A 42 6.83 -8.20 -0.78
C ALA A 42 6.92 -8.75 -2.21
N GLY A 43 7.78 -9.74 -2.42
CA GLY A 43 8.06 -10.33 -3.73
C GLY A 43 9.22 -11.30 -3.70
N THR A 44 9.88 -11.53 -4.84
CA THR A 44 11.10 -12.34 -4.93
C THR A 44 12.19 -11.56 -5.64
N GLY A 45 13.38 -11.45 -5.06
CA GLY A 45 14.46 -10.64 -5.62
C GLY A 45 14.15 -9.14 -5.58
N VAL A 46 13.63 -8.66 -4.45
CA VAL A 46 13.08 -7.30 -4.31
C VAL A 46 14.06 -6.29 -3.68
N ALA A 47 15.33 -6.67 -3.51
CA ALA A 47 16.35 -5.82 -2.90
C ALA A 47 16.45 -4.43 -3.57
N THR A 48 16.45 -4.38 -4.90
CA THR A 48 16.50 -3.12 -5.68
C THR A 48 15.30 -2.22 -5.41
N VAL A 49 14.10 -2.81 -5.27
CA VAL A 49 12.87 -2.10 -4.93
C VAL A 49 12.93 -1.56 -3.51
N ALA A 50 13.43 -2.35 -2.56
CA ALA A 50 13.57 -1.94 -1.17
C ALA A 50 14.54 -0.77 -1.00
N GLU A 51 15.69 -0.80 -1.69
CA GLU A 51 16.65 0.30 -1.72
C GLU A 51 16.07 1.57 -2.34
N ALA A 52 15.26 1.44 -3.39
CA ALA A 52 14.57 2.57 -4.00
C ALA A 52 13.49 3.14 -3.06
N ALA A 53 12.70 2.29 -2.40
CA ALA A 53 11.67 2.68 -1.45
C ALA A 53 12.27 3.43 -0.24
N ALA A 54 13.44 3.01 0.24
CA ALA A 54 14.13 3.65 1.36
C ALA A 54 14.60 5.09 1.06
N LYS A 55 14.72 5.45 -0.22
CA LYS A 55 15.12 6.79 -0.66
C LYS A 55 13.93 7.74 -0.84
N ILE A 56 12.70 7.26 -0.69
CA ILE A 56 11.50 8.08 -0.83
C ILE A 56 11.39 9.00 0.40
N ALA A 57 11.31 10.31 0.16
CA ALA A 57 11.16 11.29 1.23
C ALA A 57 9.90 11.01 2.07
N GLY A 58 10.07 10.95 3.39
CA GLY A 58 9.01 10.64 4.35
C GLY A 58 8.89 9.18 4.75
N VAL A 59 9.53 8.25 4.03
CA VAL A 59 9.61 6.85 4.45
C VAL A 59 10.63 6.73 5.59
N SER A 60 10.18 6.22 6.74
CA SER A 60 11.02 6.03 7.93
C SER A 60 11.56 4.60 8.06
N LYS A 61 10.90 3.63 7.42
CA LYS A 61 11.31 2.22 7.46
C LYS A 61 10.88 1.48 6.20
N VAL A 62 11.70 0.53 5.75
CA VAL A 62 11.31 -0.44 4.72
C VAL A 62 11.32 -1.84 5.33
N LEU A 63 10.20 -2.54 5.19
CA LEU A 63 10.05 -3.95 5.52
C LEU A 63 10.18 -4.75 4.22
N VAL A 64 11.02 -5.78 4.24
CA VAL A 64 11.30 -6.61 3.07
C VAL A 64 10.83 -8.03 3.35
N ALA A 65 9.91 -8.51 2.51
CA ALA A 65 9.46 -9.88 2.46
C ALA A 65 9.89 -10.49 1.12
N ASP A 66 11.15 -10.91 1.05
CA ASP A 66 11.74 -11.54 -0.14
C ASP A 66 11.60 -13.06 -0.03
N ASN A 67 10.62 -13.62 -0.73
CA ASN A 67 10.33 -15.06 -0.73
C ASN A 67 9.61 -15.47 -2.02
N ALA A 68 9.90 -16.67 -2.52
CA ALA A 68 9.25 -17.24 -3.72
C ALA A 68 7.71 -17.31 -3.62
N ALA A 69 7.16 -17.44 -2.41
CA ALA A 69 5.71 -17.41 -2.19
C ALA A 69 5.06 -16.08 -2.64
N TYR A 70 5.82 -14.98 -2.66
CA TYR A 70 5.33 -13.65 -3.00
C TYR A 70 5.60 -13.26 -4.46
N ALA A 71 6.24 -14.12 -5.25
CA ALA A 71 6.71 -13.82 -6.61
C ALA A 71 5.62 -13.24 -7.54
N HIS A 72 4.39 -13.72 -7.41
CA HIS A 72 3.25 -13.32 -8.24
C HIS A 72 2.27 -12.39 -7.54
N GLN A 73 2.58 -11.95 -6.32
CA GLN A 73 1.72 -11.10 -5.50
C GLN A 73 0.26 -11.58 -5.41
N LEU A 74 0.07 -12.90 -5.31
CA LEU A 74 -1.27 -13.49 -5.19
C LEU A 74 -1.92 -13.03 -3.87
N PRO A 75 -3.18 -12.58 -3.87
CA PRO A 75 -3.86 -12.15 -2.65
C PRO A 75 -3.87 -13.19 -1.53
N GLU A 76 -3.91 -14.47 -1.88
CA GLU A 76 -3.86 -15.60 -0.93
C GLU A 76 -2.55 -15.63 -0.14
N ASN A 77 -1.46 -15.14 -0.73
CA ASN A 77 -0.14 -15.10 -0.10
C ASN A 77 0.16 -13.73 0.52
N ILE A 78 -0.19 -12.64 -0.16
CA ILE A 78 0.13 -11.28 0.30
C ILE A 78 -0.81 -10.80 1.40
N ALA A 79 -2.11 -11.10 1.32
CA ALA A 79 -3.05 -10.59 2.31
C ALA A 79 -2.75 -11.08 3.73
N PRO A 80 -2.46 -12.39 3.98
CA PRO A 80 -2.09 -12.85 5.32
C PRO A 80 -0.85 -12.14 5.88
N LEU A 81 0.16 -11.88 5.04
CA LEU A 81 1.35 -11.11 5.43
C LEU A 81 0.98 -9.69 5.89
N ILE A 82 0.12 -9.00 5.14
CA ILE A 82 -0.32 -7.64 5.50
C ILE A 82 -1.13 -7.68 6.80
N VAL A 83 -2.02 -8.67 6.96
CA VAL A 83 -2.86 -8.84 8.16
C VAL A 83 -2.01 -9.09 9.40
N GLU A 84 -0.98 -9.94 9.31
CA GLU A 84 -0.04 -10.20 10.41
C GLU A 84 0.64 -8.89 10.86
N LEU A 85 1.09 -8.09 9.90
CA LEU A 85 1.75 -6.82 10.18
C LEU A 85 0.79 -5.75 10.70
N ALA A 86 -0.47 -5.73 10.24
CA ALA A 86 -1.44 -4.66 10.47
C ALA A 86 -1.66 -4.33 11.96
N SER A 87 -1.49 -5.30 12.86
CA SER A 87 -1.63 -5.09 14.32
C SER A 87 -0.70 -4.01 14.88
N GLY A 88 0.44 -3.74 14.21
CA GLY A 88 1.38 -2.68 14.58
C GLY A 88 1.11 -1.32 13.94
N TYR A 89 0.04 -1.19 13.14
CA TYR A 89 -0.22 -0.01 12.32
C TYR A 89 -1.63 0.54 12.53
N SER A 90 -1.72 1.86 12.49
CA SER A 90 -3.01 2.58 12.55
C SER A 90 -3.71 2.65 11.19
N HIS A 91 -2.93 2.61 10.11
CA HIS A 91 -3.42 2.75 8.74
C HIS A 91 -2.66 1.80 7.83
N VAL A 92 -3.36 1.20 6.87
CA VAL A 92 -2.76 0.39 5.81
C VAL A 92 -3.22 0.94 4.46
N LEU A 93 -2.27 1.42 3.66
CA LEU A 93 -2.53 2.01 2.36
C LEU A 93 -1.87 1.17 1.26
N ALA A 94 -2.53 1.12 0.11
CA ALA A 94 -1.93 0.68 -1.15
C ALA A 94 -2.39 1.64 -2.25
N ALA A 95 -1.67 1.68 -3.36
CA ALA A 95 -2.14 2.37 -4.54
C ALA A 95 -3.39 1.67 -5.11
N ALA A 96 -4.28 2.42 -5.75
CA ALA A 96 -5.47 1.89 -6.42
C ALA A 96 -5.15 1.23 -7.77
N THR A 97 -4.10 0.39 -7.82
CA THR A 97 -3.70 -0.40 -8.99
C THR A 97 -4.48 -1.71 -9.06
N ALA A 98 -4.25 -2.50 -10.12
CA ALA A 98 -4.83 -3.84 -10.22
C ALA A 98 -4.46 -4.72 -9.00
N ASN A 99 -3.20 -4.68 -8.55
CA ASN A 99 -2.75 -5.45 -7.39
C ASN A 99 -3.35 -4.91 -6.09
N GLY A 100 -3.31 -3.60 -5.86
CA GLY A 100 -3.92 -3.00 -4.67
C GLY A 100 -5.43 -3.29 -4.56
N LYS A 101 -6.18 -3.17 -5.68
CA LYS A 101 -7.62 -3.48 -5.74
C LYS A 101 -7.92 -4.97 -5.57
N ASN A 102 -6.99 -5.86 -5.92
CA ASN A 102 -7.13 -7.30 -5.76
C ASN A 102 -6.82 -7.75 -4.32
N ILE A 103 -5.82 -7.15 -3.67
CA ILE A 103 -5.30 -7.57 -2.36
C ILE A 103 -6.06 -6.90 -1.20
N MET A 104 -6.25 -5.59 -1.25
CA MET A 104 -6.71 -4.82 -0.08
C MET A 104 -8.12 -5.15 0.41
N PRO A 105 -9.12 -5.46 -0.44
CA PRO A 105 -10.42 -5.90 0.05
C PRO A 105 -10.35 -7.20 0.86
N ARG A 106 -9.45 -8.11 0.48
CA ARG A 106 -9.21 -9.36 1.23
C ARG A 106 -8.55 -9.11 2.58
N VAL A 107 -7.62 -8.15 2.65
CA VAL A 107 -7.00 -7.71 3.92
C VAL A 107 -8.06 -7.13 4.86
N ALA A 108 -8.88 -6.20 4.36
CA ALA A 108 -9.91 -5.55 5.16
C ALA A 108 -10.94 -6.55 5.70
N ALA A 109 -11.38 -7.50 4.86
CA ALA A 109 -12.28 -8.57 5.28
C ALA A 109 -11.69 -9.46 6.38
N GLN A 110 -10.38 -9.77 6.34
CA GLN A 110 -9.72 -10.57 7.38
C GLN A 110 -9.52 -9.80 8.69
N LEU A 111 -9.42 -8.46 8.62
CA LEU A 111 -9.32 -7.58 9.77
C LEU A 111 -10.69 -7.16 10.35
N ASP A 112 -11.79 -7.56 9.71
CA ASP A 112 -13.16 -7.16 10.06
C ASP A 112 -13.36 -5.63 10.08
N VAL A 113 -12.85 -4.95 9.04
CA VAL A 113 -12.97 -3.49 8.87
C VAL A 113 -13.41 -3.12 7.46
N ASP A 114 -14.03 -1.94 7.33
CA ASP A 114 -14.42 -1.38 6.04
C ASP A 114 -13.23 -0.74 5.31
N GLN A 115 -13.05 -1.12 4.04
CA GLN A 115 -12.02 -0.54 3.18
C GLN A 115 -12.53 0.70 2.45
N ILE A 116 -11.77 1.80 2.52
CA ILE A 116 -12.04 3.01 1.74
C ILE A 116 -11.29 2.94 0.41
N SER A 117 -12.02 2.65 -0.67
CA SER A 117 -11.42 2.52 -2.01
C SER A 117 -11.31 3.86 -2.74
N GLU A 118 -10.22 4.02 -3.48
CA GLU A 118 -10.00 5.12 -4.44
C GLU A 118 -10.21 6.51 -3.83
N ILE A 119 -9.56 6.76 -2.69
CA ILE A 119 -9.53 8.11 -2.11
C ILE A 119 -8.86 9.09 -3.08
N ILE A 120 -9.43 10.29 -3.17
CA ILE A 120 -8.90 11.41 -3.93
C ILE A 120 -8.34 12.51 -3.02
N SER A 121 -8.71 12.50 -1.74
CA SER A 121 -8.23 13.44 -0.74
C SER A 121 -8.21 12.81 0.65
N VAL A 122 -7.26 13.30 1.47
CA VAL A 122 -7.14 13.04 2.91
C VAL A 122 -7.46 14.37 3.59
N GLU A 123 -8.51 14.41 4.40
CA GLU A 123 -8.95 15.62 5.10
C GLU A 123 -8.47 15.62 6.56
N SER A 124 -8.45 14.46 7.20
CA SER A 124 -7.87 14.18 8.52
C SER A 124 -7.35 12.74 8.57
N ALA A 125 -6.89 12.29 9.74
CA ALA A 125 -6.46 10.90 9.93
C ALA A 125 -7.58 9.88 9.68
N ASP A 126 -8.84 10.26 9.91
CA ASP A 126 -10.01 9.39 9.83
C ASP A 126 -11.09 9.87 8.84
N THR A 127 -10.84 10.94 8.08
CA THR A 127 -11.79 11.51 7.12
C THR A 127 -11.17 11.63 5.74
N PHE A 128 -11.83 11.05 4.74
CA PHE A 128 -11.35 10.94 3.37
C PHE A 128 -12.42 11.35 2.37
N LYS A 129 -12.01 11.75 1.16
CA LYS A 129 -12.94 11.94 0.04
C LYS A 129 -12.69 10.89 -1.03
N ARG A 130 -13.77 10.35 -1.60
CA ARG A 130 -13.73 9.42 -2.74
C ARG A 130 -14.79 9.76 -3.78
N LEU A 131 -14.54 9.33 -5.01
CA LEU A 131 -15.51 9.46 -6.10
C LEU A 131 -16.52 8.30 -6.06
N ILE A 132 -17.78 8.62 -6.35
CA ILE A 132 -18.87 7.67 -6.54
C ILE A 132 -19.64 8.02 -7.80
N TYR A 133 -20.51 7.11 -8.27
CA TYR A 133 -21.30 7.28 -9.50
C TYR A 133 -20.45 7.69 -10.72
N ALA A 134 -19.37 6.94 -10.99
CA ALA A 134 -18.43 7.21 -12.08
C ALA A 134 -17.84 8.63 -12.08
N GLY A 135 -17.66 9.23 -10.89
CA GLY A 135 -17.06 10.55 -10.72
C GLY A 135 -18.06 11.71 -10.68
N ASN A 136 -19.37 11.44 -10.77
CA ASN A 136 -20.39 12.49 -10.74
C ASN A 136 -20.66 13.05 -9.33
N ALA A 137 -20.26 12.35 -8.27
CA ALA A 137 -20.38 12.84 -6.91
C ALA A 137 -19.13 12.49 -6.08
N ILE A 138 -18.86 13.35 -5.09
CA ILE A 138 -17.79 13.17 -4.12
C ILE A 138 -18.44 12.81 -2.79
N ALA A 139 -18.06 11.67 -2.23
CA ALA A 139 -18.44 11.27 -0.88
C ALA A 139 -17.29 11.60 0.08
N THR A 140 -17.62 12.21 1.21
CA THR A 140 -16.75 12.29 2.37
C THR A 140 -17.13 11.14 3.29
N VAL A 141 -16.15 10.33 3.69
CA VAL A 141 -16.31 9.14 4.54
C VAL A 141 -15.29 9.15 5.66
#